data_AF-A0A4Q1K2R0-F1
#
_entry.id   AF-A0A4Q1K2R0-F1
#
_cell.length_a   1.000
_cell.length_b   1.000
_cell.length_c   1.000
_cell.angle_alpha   90.00
_cell.angle_beta   90.00
_cell.angle_gamma   90.00
#
_symmetry.space_group_name_H-M   'P 1'
#
loop_
_entity.id
_entity.type
_entity.pdbx_description
1 polymer ?
#
loop_
_entity_poly.entity_id
_entity_poly.type
_entity_poly.pdbx_seq_one_letter_code
_entity_poly.pdbx_strand_id
1 'polypeptide(L)'
;MTNKKKITKKKSIKVELPFYKKWSTYLYLIGGLLLIFLIYIIYRVQISDRKLFTLSFIPLLLGIIYENKRLSTDWKIIALKVLGSLIFSFLVFLPGKRERNYDFENHIEAWPFYFLAVFVLISVIIHDKKVVPKLTEGITLIQSISIIYWIFDYKFFENINLFSSILISVSFLISLYSLIHAFTYITLSRNARLYLSIWSSIIMIIFAVEHIFRVFDSPNIEETNILNGSIITLQYFLLGVSSMYILQNFFMLAEYLPSKNRFYDKEHLKDIKTMTKTHIERYSDKQVMKLDSLFCLLYSSSLYFINFKYQIIPRQTAIWVIILTFPYIIYLKEKIFPQEI
;
A
#
# COMPACT_ATOMS: atom_id res chain seq x y z
N MET A 1 43.40 25.61 31.60
CA MET A 1 43.33 26.08 30.19
C MET A 1 42.05 25.53 29.56
N THR A 2 41.14 26.42 29.21
CA THR A 2 39.77 26.14 28.75
C THR A 2 39.73 25.75 27.27
N ASN A 3 39.26 24.53 26.99
CA ASN A 3 39.17 24.00 25.64
C ASN A 3 37.88 24.49 24.95
N LYS A 4 37.99 25.50 24.08
CA LYS A 4 36.85 26.05 23.32
C LYS A 4 36.36 25.04 22.28
N LYS A 5 35.17 24.47 22.49
CA LYS A 5 34.41 23.73 21.46
C LYS A 5 34.13 24.64 20.25
N LYS A 6 34.71 24.32 19.09
CA LYS A 6 34.35 24.90 17.80
C LYS A 6 32.95 24.42 17.41
N ILE A 7 31.97 25.32 17.46
CA ILE A 7 30.63 25.11 16.90
C ILE A 7 30.77 25.19 15.37
N THR A 8 30.68 24.04 14.70
CA THR A 8 30.56 23.96 13.25
C THR A 8 29.17 24.44 12.84
N LYS A 9 29.09 25.68 12.33
CA LYS A 9 27.87 26.21 11.70
C LYS A 9 27.43 25.27 10.57
N LYS A 10 26.23 24.69 10.73
CA LYS A 10 25.54 23.92 9.71
C LYS A 10 25.31 24.84 8.50
N LYS A 11 26.12 24.71 7.44
CA LYS A 11 25.87 25.37 6.15
C LYS A 11 24.55 24.80 5.62
N SER A 12 23.49 25.60 5.64
CA SER A 12 22.30 25.33 4.86
C SER A 12 22.70 25.41 3.39
N ILE A 13 22.74 24.27 2.73
CA ILE A 13 22.78 24.25 1.27
C ILE A 13 21.43 24.83 0.84
N LYS A 14 21.40 26.13 0.54
CA LYS A 14 20.33 26.74 -0.24
C LYS A 14 20.43 26.09 -1.60
N VAL A 15 19.58 25.09 -1.83
CA VAL A 15 19.29 24.57 -3.16
C VAL A 15 18.51 25.69 -3.85
N GLU A 16 19.21 26.70 -4.35
CA GLU A 16 18.65 27.61 -5.34
C GLU A 16 18.45 26.78 -6.60
N LEU A 17 17.21 26.42 -6.89
CA LEU A 17 16.82 25.75 -8.13
C LEU A 17 16.74 26.81 -9.23
N PRO A 18 17.75 26.96 -10.12
CA PRO A 18 17.68 27.91 -11.25
C PRO A 18 16.53 27.59 -12.22
N PHE A 19 15.87 26.44 -12.05
CA PHE A 19 14.70 25.99 -12.82
C PHE A 19 13.45 26.88 -12.64
N TYR A 20 13.22 27.42 -11.44
CA TYR A 20 11.98 28.15 -11.12
C TYR A 20 11.81 29.44 -11.94
N LYS A 21 12.89 30.19 -12.18
CA LYS A 21 12.78 31.54 -12.76
C LYS A 21 12.50 31.54 -14.27
N LYS A 22 12.91 30.48 -14.98
CA LYS A 22 12.70 30.33 -16.44
C LYS A 22 11.32 29.75 -16.79
N TRP A 23 10.75 28.95 -15.88
CA TRP A 23 9.49 28.24 -16.09
C TRP A 23 8.32 28.80 -15.27
N SER A 24 8.55 29.79 -14.41
CA SER A 24 7.54 30.39 -13.54
C SER A 24 6.33 30.88 -14.33
N THR A 25 6.54 31.60 -15.44
CA THR A 25 5.44 32.11 -16.27
C THR A 25 4.55 30.99 -16.82
N TYR A 26 5.14 29.89 -17.29
CA TYR A 26 4.38 28.73 -17.77
C TYR A 26 3.62 28.02 -16.64
N LEU A 27 4.23 27.92 -15.46
CA LEU A 27 3.58 27.34 -14.28
C LEU A 27 2.40 28.20 -13.80
N TYR A 28 2.52 29.53 -13.85
CA TYR A 28 1.41 30.44 -13.53
C TYR A 28 0.27 30.33 -14.55
N LEU A 29 0.59 30.23 -15.85
CA LEU A 29 -0.41 30.03 -16.90
C LEU A 29 -1.15 28.69 -16.75
N ILE A 30 -0.41 27.60 -16.56
CA ILE A 30 -0.99 26.27 -16.31
C ILE A 30 -1.85 26.30 -15.04
N GLY A 31 -1.33 26.87 -13.95
CA GLY A 31 -2.07 26.98 -12.69
C GLY A 31 -3.36 27.79 -12.83
N GLY A 32 -3.34 28.91 -13.56
CA GLY A 32 -4.52 29.72 -13.84
C GLY A 32 -5.57 28.96 -14.67
N LEU A 33 -5.13 28.23 -15.71
CA LEU A 33 -6.02 27.41 -16.53
C LEU A 33 -6.66 26.27 -15.73
N LEU A 34 -5.87 25.58 -14.90
CA LEU A 34 -6.38 24.53 -14.02
C LEU A 34 -7.37 25.06 -12.99
N LEU A 35 -7.15 26.27 -12.46
CA LEU A 35 -8.07 26.90 -11.52
C LEU A 35 -9.41 27.24 -12.17
N ILE A 36 -9.39 27.82 -13.38
CA ILE A 36 -10.61 28.09 -14.15
C ILE A 36 -11.36 26.79 -14.43
N PHE A 37 -10.64 25.75 -14.83
CA PHE A 37 -11.24 24.45 -15.10
C PHE A 37 -11.84 23.79 -13.85
N LEU A 38 -11.18 23.94 -12.69
CA LEU A 38 -11.70 23.47 -11.40
C LEU A 38 -12.96 24.22 -10.98
N ILE A 39 -13.02 25.54 -11.19
CA ILE A 39 -14.24 26.33 -10.99
C ILE A 39 -15.37 25.82 -11.89
N TYR A 40 -15.07 25.53 -13.16
CA TYR A 40 -16.06 24.97 -14.09
C TYR A 40 -16.58 23.60 -13.66
N ILE A 41 -15.71 22.70 -13.19
CA ILE A 41 -16.11 21.40 -12.62
C ILE A 41 -17.04 21.61 -11.43
N ILE A 42 -16.68 22.48 -10.49
CA ILE A 42 -17.52 22.78 -9.31
C ILE A 42 -18.91 23.29 -9.74
N TYR A 43 -18.95 24.21 -10.70
CA TYR A 43 -20.21 24.73 -11.24
C TYR A 43 -21.06 23.62 -11.86
N ARG A 44 -20.46 22.73 -12.65
CA ARG A 44 -21.17 21.60 -13.28
C ARG A 44 -21.70 20.62 -12.25
N VAL A 45 -20.91 20.31 -11.22
CA VAL A 45 -21.32 19.45 -10.11
C VAL A 45 -22.53 20.03 -9.39
N GLN A 46 -22.56 21.34 -9.14
CA GLN A 46 -23.68 21.99 -8.46
C GLN A 46 -24.99 21.95 -9.25
N ILE A 47 -24.90 21.87 -10.58
CA ILE A 47 -26.07 21.78 -11.48
C ILE A 47 -26.47 20.32 -11.72
N SER A 48 -25.53 19.38 -11.63
CA SER A 48 -25.78 17.96 -11.71
C SER A 48 -26.29 17.40 -10.39
N ASP A 49 -27.07 16.32 -10.41
CA ASP A 49 -27.38 15.54 -9.20
C ASP A 49 -26.18 14.65 -8.75
N ARG A 50 -25.01 14.77 -9.40
CA ARG A 50 -23.84 13.94 -9.13
C ARG A 50 -23.05 14.48 -7.94
N LYS A 51 -22.64 13.58 -7.04
CA LYS A 51 -21.74 13.91 -5.94
C LYS A 51 -20.29 13.81 -6.40
N LEU A 52 -19.53 14.90 -6.29
CA LEU A 52 -18.10 14.89 -6.60
C LEU A 52 -17.28 14.14 -5.54
N PHE A 53 -17.70 14.17 -4.28
CA PHE A 53 -17.06 13.41 -3.19
C PHE A 53 -18.11 12.67 -2.38
N THR A 54 -17.85 11.40 -2.09
CA THR A 54 -18.46 10.70 -0.95
C THR A 54 -17.63 10.96 0.30
N LEU A 55 -18.23 10.92 1.48
CA LEU A 55 -17.52 11.04 2.76
C LEU A 55 -16.38 10.01 2.88
N SER A 56 -16.52 8.85 2.22
CA SER A 56 -15.52 7.78 2.15
C SER A 56 -14.21 8.18 1.48
N PHE A 57 -14.23 9.22 0.62
CA PHE A 57 -13.01 9.74 -0.01
C PHE A 57 -12.02 10.30 1.03
N ILE A 58 -12.52 10.93 2.09
CA ILE A 58 -11.71 11.58 3.12
C ILE A 58 -10.80 10.59 3.86
N PRO A 59 -11.31 9.50 4.48
CA PRO A 59 -10.46 8.53 5.15
C PRO A 59 -9.45 7.86 4.21
N LEU A 60 -9.83 7.61 2.95
CA LEU A 60 -8.93 7.04 1.95
C LEU A 60 -7.75 7.98 1.65
N LEU A 61 -8.02 9.26 1.40
CA LEU A 61 -6.99 10.27 1.20
C LEU A 61 -6.11 10.43 2.44
N LEU A 62 -6.71 10.45 3.64
CA LEU A 62 -5.98 10.54 4.90
C LEU A 62 -5.04 9.34 5.11
N GLY A 63 -5.46 8.14 4.73
CA GLY A 63 -4.60 6.95 4.77
C GLY A 63 -3.36 7.08 3.88
N ILE A 64 -3.53 7.59 2.66
CA ILE A 64 -2.39 7.80 1.73
C ILE A 64 -1.46 8.90 2.25
N ILE A 65 -2.01 10.00 2.79
CA ILE A 65 -1.23 11.09 3.39
C ILE A 65 -0.46 10.59 4.62
N TYR A 66 -1.11 9.83 5.49
CA TYR A 66 -0.51 9.25 6.68
C TYR A 66 0.71 8.40 6.31
N GLU A 67 0.56 7.49 5.34
CA GLU A 67 1.65 6.62 4.93
C GLU A 67 2.79 7.40 4.24
N ASN A 68 2.45 8.37 3.38
CA ASN A 68 3.45 9.27 2.80
C ASN A 68 4.22 10.06 3.86
N LYS A 69 3.54 10.51 4.92
CA LYS A 69 4.16 11.23 6.03
C LYS A 69 5.14 10.35 6.79
N ARG A 70 4.79 9.08 7.03
CA ARG A 70 5.68 8.09 7.63
C ARG A 70 6.95 7.86 6.79
N LEU A 71 6.84 7.83 5.45
CA LEU A 71 7.97 7.57 4.55
C LEU A 71 8.89 8.79 4.29
N SER A 72 8.30 9.98 4.14
CA SER A 72 9.04 11.18 3.71
C SER A 72 9.41 12.13 4.85
N THR A 73 8.72 12.06 5.99
CA THR A 73 8.73 13.00 7.14
C THR A 73 8.56 14.50 6.82
N ASP A 74 8.79 14.97 5.60
CA ASP A 74 8.66 16.35 5.14
C ASP A 74 7.30 16.59 4.46
N TRP A 75 6.53 17.53 5.03
CA TRP A 75 5.24 17.96 4.48
C TRP A 75 5.37 18.63 3.11
N LYS A 76 6.52 19.26 2.80
CA LYS A 76 6.73 19.93 1.50
C LYS A 76 6.75 18.92 0.35
N ILE A 77 7.37 17.77 0.58
CA ILE A 77 7.42 16.68 -0.41
C ILE A 77 6.02 16.12 -0.64
N ILE A 78 5.23 15.94 0.41
CA ILE A 78 3.83 15.48 0.31
C ILE A 78 2.99 16.50 -0.47
N ALA A 79 3.10 17.80 -0.14
CA ALA A 79 2.40 18.86 -0.85
C ALA A 79 2.76 18.88 -2.34
N LEU A 80 4.04 18.70 -2.68
CA LEU A 80 4.49 18.61 -4.07
C LEU A 80 3.86 17.42 -4.80
N LYS A 81 3.76 16.25 -4.16
CA LYS A 81 3.09 15.08 -4.72
C LYS A 81 1.61 15.33 -4.92
N VAL A 82 0.92 15.92 -3.95
CA VAL A 82 -0.51 16.28 -4.05
C VAL A 82 -0.73 17.23 -5.23
N LEU A 83 0.11 18.27 -5.37
CA LEU A 83 0.04 19.20 -6.50
C LEU A 83 0.30 18.51 -7.85
N GLY A 84 1.35 17.68 -7.94
CA GLY A 84 1.62 16.91 -9.15
C GLY A 84 0.44 15.99 -9.50
N SER A 85 -0.13 15.33 -8.50
CA SER A 85 -1.28 14.43 -8.68
C SER A 85 -2.52 15.16 -9.13
N LEU A 86 -2.76 16.38 -8.63
CA LEU A 86 -3.85 17.23 -9.07
C LEU A 86 -3.68 17.64 -10.54
N ILE A 87 -2.47 18.01 -10.96
CA ILE A 87 -2.20 18.38 -12.36
C ILE A 87 -2.44 17.18 -13.29
N PHE A 88 -1.85 16.04 -12.96
CA PHE A 88 -1.97 14.83 -13.77
C PHE A 88 -3.36 14.21 -13.70
N SER A 89 -4.15 14.48 -12.66
CA SER A 89 -5.50 13.91 -12.55
C SER A 89 -6.46 14.47 -13.59
N PHE A 90 -6.22 15.68 -14.09
CA PHE A 90 -7.01 16.26 -15.17
C PHE A 90 -6.91 15.52 -16.50
N LEU A 91 -5.94 14.60 -16.66
CA LEU A 91 -5.90 13.70 -17.81
C LEU A 91 -7.14 12.81 -17.91
N VAL A 92 -7.89 12.61 -16.81
CA VAL A 92 -9.14 11.86 -16.83
C VAL A 92 -10.13 12.48 -17.81
N PHE A 93 -10.16 13.80 -17.99
CA PHE A 93 -11.15 14.49 -18.83
C PHE A 93 -10.88 14.35 -20.33
N LEU A 94 -9.81 13.65 -20.74
CA LEU A 94 -9.56 13.34 -22.14
C LEU A 94 -10.49 12.22 -22.62
N PRO A 95 -11.06 12.33 -23.83
CA PRO A 95 -12.03 11.35 -24.33
C PRO A 95 -11.42 9.94 -24.43
N GLY A 96 -12.19 8.95 -23.99
CA GLY A 96 -11.77 7.56 -24.03
C GLY A 96 -11.70 7.00 -25.47
N LYS A 97 -10.79 6.06 -25.74
CA LYS A 97 -10.68 5.41 -27.07
C LYS A 97 -11.95 4.70 -27.56
N ARG A 98 -12.84 4.33 -26.63
CA ARG A 98 -14.11 3.64 -26.89
C ARG A 98 -15.32 4.54 -26.67
N GLU A 99 -15.10 5.79 -26.30
CA GLU A 99 -16.16 6.75 -26.04
C GLU A 99 -16.63 7.36 -27.36
N ARG A 100 -17.86 7.05 -27.74
CA ARG A 100 -18.46 7.60 -28.97
C ARG A 100 -19.06 8.98 -28.75
N ASN A 101 -19.69 9.18 -27.60
CA ASN A 101 -20.25 10.46 -27.15
C ASN A 101 -19.59 10.81 -25.82
N TYR A 102 -19.01 12.01 -25.75
CA TYR A 102 -18.30 12.46 -24.55
C TYR A 102 -19.28 12.69 -23.39
N ASP A 103 -19.09 11.96 -22.30
CA ASP A 103 -19.88 12.08 -21.07
C ASP A 103 -19.06 12.79 -19.98
N PHE A 104 -19.22 14.11 -19.90
CA PHE A 104 -18.48 14.93 -18.93
C PHE A 104 -18.80 14.56 -17.48
N GLU A 105 -20.03 14.14 -17.18
CA GLU A 105 -20.47 13.87 -15.81
C GLU A 105 -19.80 12.59 -15.27
N ASN A 106 -19.64 11.56 -16.10
CA ASN A 106 -18.87 10.38 -15.72
C ASN A 106 -17.40 10.69 -15.45
N HIS A 107 -16.80 11.62 -16.20
CA HIS A 107 -15.42 12.05 -15.96
C HIS A 107 -15.28 12.84 -14.66
N ILE A 108 -16.27 13.65 -14.30
CA ILE A 108 -16.34 14.33 -13.00
C ILE A 108 -16.36 13.28 -11.87
N GLU A 109 -17.22 12.26 -11.98
CA GLU A 109 -17.37 11.21 -10.97
C GLU A 109 -16.09 10.37 -10.81
N ALA A 110 -15.38 10.11 -11.92
CA ALA A 110 -14.12 9.36 -11.90
C ALA A 110 -12.89 10.17 -11.42
N TRP A 111 -12.94 11.50 -11.51
CA TRP A 111 -11.78 12.37 -11.26
C TRP A 111 -11.14 12.22 -9.87
N PRO A 112 -11.88 12.15 -8.75
CA PRO A 112 -11.29 11.92 -7.42
C PRO A 112 -10.50 10.61 -7.34
N PHE A 113 -11.02 9.53 -7.92
CA PHE A 113 -10.34 8.23 -7.93
C PHE A 113 -9.07 8.26 -8.79
N TYR A 114 -9.13 8.95 -9.92
CA TYR A 114 -7.96 9.13 -10.78
C TYR A 114 -6.88 9.97 -10.09
N PHE A 115 -7.27 11.02 -9.36
CA PHE A 115 -6.38 11.78 -8.49
C PHE A 115 -5.67 10.90 -7.46
N LEU A 116 -6.41 10.04 -6.75
CA LEU A 116 -5.81 9.12 -5.76
C LEU A 116 -4.88 8.12 -6.42
N ALA A 117 -5.26 7.53 -7.56
CA ALA A 117 -4.44 6.58 -8.28
C ALA A 117 -3.10 7.19 -8.71
N VAL A 118 -3.13 8.39 -9.29
CA VAL A 118 -1.93 9.15 -9.64
C VAL A 118 -1.12 9.50 -8.39
N PHE A 119 -1.78 9.88 -7.29
CA PHE A 119 -1.09 10.20 -6.04
C PHE A 119 -0.34 9.02 -5.44
N VAL A 120 -0.94 7.84 -5.42
CA VAL A 120 -0.28 6.60 -5.01
C VAL A 120 0.87 6.27 -5.97
N LEU A 121 0.66 6.38 -7.29
CA LEU A 121 1.69 6.11 -8.30
C LEU A 121 2.93 7.01 -8.13
N ILE A 122 2.74 8.33 -8.07
CA ILE A 122 3.82 9.30 -7.84
C ILE A 122 4.52 9.01 -6.50
N SER A 123 3.75 8.65 -5.47
CA SER A 123 4.30 8.35 -4.14
C SER A 123 5.21 7.13 -4.17
N VAL A 124 4.80 6.07 -4.88
CA VAL A 124 5.60 4.85 -5.07
C VAL A 124 6.86 5.14 -5.86
N ILE A 125 6.78 5.84 -7.00
CA ILE A 125 7.95 6.16 -7.83
C ILE A 125 8.99 6.97 -7.06
N ILE A 126 8.56 7.99 -6.30
CA ILE A 126 9.48 8.86 -5.53
C ILE A 126 10.09 8.13 -4.32
N HIS A 127 9.45 7.09 -3.81
CA HIS A 127 9.88 6.38 -2.60
C HIS A 127 10.19 4.90 -2.81
N ASP A 128 10.39 4.44 -4.05
CA ASP A 128 10.55 3.03 -4.39
C ASP A 128 11.41 2.24 -3.38
N LYS A 129 12.62 2.75 -3.06
CA LYS A 129 13.52 2.12 -2.06
C LYS A 129 13.02 2.08 -0.62
N LYS A 130 12.14 3.00 -0.22
CA LYS A 130 11.53 3.06 1.13
C LYS A 130 10.19 2.35 1.20
N VAL A 131 9.50 2.22 0.08
CA VAL A 131 8.18 1.58 -0.03
C VAL A 131 8.32 0.07 -0.10
N VAL A 132 9.41 -0.45 -0.68
CA VAL A 132 9.74 -1.88 -0.59
C VAL A 132 9.83 -2.27 0.90
N PRO A 133 8.82 -2.99 1.44
CA PRO A 133 8.80 -3.29 2.85
C PRO A 133 9.90 -4.32 3.11
N LYS A 134 10.73 -4.06 4.12
CA LYS A 134 11.64 -5.10 4.61
C LYS A 134 10.79 -6.24 5.15
N LEU A 135 10.93 -7.42 4.55
CA LEU A 135 10.31 -8.62 5.06
C LEU A 135 11.16 -9.21 6.17
N THR A 136 10.49 -9.72 7.18
CA THR A 136 11.08 -10.53 8.24
C THR A 136 10.27 -11.82 8.35
N GLU A 137 10.84 -12.82 9.02
CA GLU A 137 10.13 -14.07 9.34
C GLU A 137 8.84 -13.81 10.12
N GLY A 138 8.80 -12.74 10.94
CA GLY A 138 7.60 -12.29 11.62
C GLY A 138 6.51 -11.82 10.65
N ILE A 139 6.86 -11.03 9.63
CA ILE A 139 5.88 -10.57 8.63
C ILE A 139 5.34 -11.75 7.81
N THR A 140 6.21 -12.68 7.39
CA THR A 140 5.76 -13.88 6.67
C THR A 140 4.89 -14.77 7.56
N LEU A 141 5.16 -14.81 8.87
CA LEU A 141 4.34 -15.55 9.82
C LEU A 141 2.94 -14.91 9.95
N ILE A 142 2.83 -13.59 10.03
CA ILE A 142 1.53 -12.89 10.03
C ILE A 142 0.76 -13.22 8.75
N GLN A 143 1.41 -13.11 7.58
CA GLN A 143 0.78 -13.41 6.29
C GLN A 143 0.32 -14.86 6.20
N SER A 144 1.12 -15.79 6.74
CA SER A 144 0.80 -17.23 6.82
C SER A 144 -0.43 -17.49 7.69
N ILE A 145 -0.50 -16.87 8.87
CA ILE A 145 -1.68 -16.99 9.74
C ILE A 145 -2.90 -16.32 9.11
N SER A 146 -2.69 -15.21 8.41
CA SER A 146 -3.76 -14.47 7.71
C SER A 146 -4.36 -15.28 6.57
N ILE A 147 -3.56 -16.01 5.79
CA ILE A 147 -4.08 -16.85 4.70
C ILE A 147 -4.84 -18.06 5.27
N ILE A 148 -4.39 -18.62 6.40
CA ILE A 148 -5.13 -19.67 7.10
C ILE A 148 -6.51 -19.13 7.54
N TYR A 149 -6.55 -17.99 8.23
CA TYR A 149 -7.81 -17.34 8.61
C TYR A 149 -8.72 -17.10 7.40
N TRP A 150 -8.14 -16.59 6.30
CA TRP A 150 -8.87 -16.34 5.06
C TRP A 150 -9.50 -17.61 4.47
N ILE A 151 -8.75 -18.72 4.41
CA ILE A 151 -9.22 -20.03 3.93
C ILE A 151 -10.39 -20.56 4.78
N PHE A 152 -10.27 -20.47 6.11
CA PHE A 152 -11.31 -20.94 7.04
C PHE A 152 -12.59 -20.13 6.92
N ASP A 153 -12.48 -18.81 6.92
CA ASP A 153 -13.64 -17.91 6.88
C ASP A 153 -14.35 -17.94 5.51
N TYR A 154 -13.61 -18.21 4.42
CA TYR A 154 -14.21 -18.50 3.11
C TYR A 154 -14.75 -19.93 2.95
N LYS A 155 -14.62 -20.78 3.97
CA LYS A 155 -15.15 -22.16 3.97
C LYS A 155 -14.62 -23.02 2.82
N PHE A 156 -13.36 -22.85 2.43
CA PHE A 156 -12.75 -23.61 1.33
C PHE A 156 -12.73 -25.13 1.55
N PHE A 157 -12.87 -25.57 2.81
CA PHE A 157 -12.99 -26.99 3.17
C PHE A 157 -14.39 -27.58 2.92
N GLU A 158 -15.44 -26.77 2.80
CA GLU A 158 -16.80 -27.25 2.54
C GLU A 158 -16.97 -27.68 1.06
N ASN A 159 -16.29 -26.99 0.14
CA ASN A 159 -16.34 -27.26 -1.30
C ASN A 159 -14.94 -27.43 -1.90
N ILE A 160 -14.30 -28.58 -1.61
CA ILE A 160 -12.95 -28.87 -2.09
C ILE A 160 -12.98 -29.14 -3.61
N ASN A 161 -12.46 -28.19 -4.38
CA ASN A 161 -12.12 -28.36 -5.79
C ASN A 161 -10.58 -28.35 -5.98
N LEU A 162 -10.11 -28.59 -7.21
CA LEU A 162 -8.67 -28.62 -7.52
C LEU A 162 -7.96 -27.33 -7.09
N PHE A 163 -8.58 -26.18 -7.35
CA PHE A 163 -8.01 -24.88 -7.00
C PHE A 163 -7.90 -24.70 -5.48
N SER A 164 -8.97 -24.96 -4.73
CA SER A 164 -9.01 -24.90 -3.27
C SER A 164 -7.99 -25.87 -2.66
N SER A 165 -7.86 -27.08 -3.21
CA SER A 165 -6.89 -28.08 -2.75
C SER A 165 -5.45 -27.59 -2.93
N ILE A 166 -5.09 -27.09 -4.12
CA ILE A 166 -3.76 -26.52 -4.39
C ILE A 166 -3.47 -25.35 -3.44
N LEU A 167 -4.43 -24.43 -3.28
CA LEU A 167 -4.25 -23.26 -2.43
C LEU A 167 -4.04 -23.65 -0.97
N ILE A 168 -4.85 -24.58 -0.44
CA ILE A 168 -4.71 -25.10 0.92
C ILE A 168 -3.34 -25.76 1.11
N SER A 169 -2.93 -26.64 0.19
CA SER A 169 -1.64 -27.33 0.27
C SER A 169 -0.45 -26.37 0.24
N VAL A 170 -0.44 -25.41 -0.70
CA VAL A 170 0.65 -24.42 -0.81
C VAL A 170 0.67 -23.52 0.44
N SER A 171 -0.50 -23.05 0.89
CA SER A 171 -0.60 -22.19 2.07
C SER A 171 -0.15 -22.90 3.34
N PHE A 172 -0.47 -24.20 3.48
CA PHE A 172 -0.03 -25.02 4.60
C PHE A 172 1.49 -25.21 4.60
N LEU A 173 2.08 -25.59 3.46
CA LEU A 173 3.52 -25.80 3.34
C LEU A 173 4.31 -24.52 3.68
N ILE A 174 3.85 -23.37 3.17
CA ILE A 174 4.55 -22.10 3.40
C ILE A 174 4.32 -21.60 4.84
N SER A 175 3.14 -21.82 5.41
CA SER A 175 2.89 -21.52 6.83
C SER A 175 3.78 -22.34 7.75
N LEU A 176 3.93 -23.64 7.47
CA LEU A 176 4.82 -24.52 8.22
C LEU A 176 6.28 -24.07 8.08
N TYR A 177 6.70 -23.73 6.86
CA TYR A 177 8.04 -23.21 6.60
C TYR A 177 8.32 -21.92 7.37
N SER A 178 7.37 -20.97 7.37
CA SER A 178 7.50 -19.70 8.10
C SER A 178 7.55 -19.93 9.62
N LEU A 179 6.78 -20.88 10.15
CA LEU A 179 6.82 -21.24 11.57
C LEU A 179 8.18 -21.82 11.97
N ILE A 180 8.71 -22.76 11.19
CA ILE A 180 10.02 -23.37 11.47
C ILE A 180 11.08 -22.28 11.53
N HIS A 181 11.17 -21.42 10.51
CA HIS A 181 12.19 -20.36 10.48
C HIS A 181 12.04 -19.36 11.63
N ALA A 182 10.81 -18.92 11.94
CA ALA A 182 10.53 -17.97 13.01
C ALA A 182 10.92 -18.48 14.42
N PHE A 183 11.07 -19.80 14.62
CA PHE A 183 11.39 -20.43 15.91
C PHE A 183 12.74 -21.16 15.96
N THR A 184 13.45 -21.33 14.85
CA THR A 184 14.68 -22.14 14.81
C THR A 184 15.96 -21.33 14.58
N TYR A 185 15.88 -20.02 14.35
CA TYR A 185 17.04 -19.19 14.01
C TYR A 185 17.88 -19.77 12.85
N ILE A 186 17.25 -20.57 11.97
CA ILE A 186 17.91 -21.08 10.77
C ILE A 186 17.97 -19.95 9.75
N THR A 187 19.18 -19.61 9.31
CA THR A 187 19.38 -18.57 8.31
C THR A 187 18.75 -18.97 6.98
N LEU A 188 18.00 -18.04 6.39
CA LEU A 188 17.35 -18.29 5.11
C LEU A 188 18.36 -18.24 3.96
N SER A 189 18.39 -19.31 3.16
CA SER A 189 19.16 -19.35 1.92
C SER A 189 18.63 -18.33 0.91
N ARG A 190 19.47 -17.96 -0.07
CA ARG A 190 19.11 -17.01 -1.12
C ARG A 190 17.83 -17.40 -1.87
N ASN A 191 17.67 -18.69 -2.18
CA ASN A 191 16.49 -19.20 -2.89
C ASN A 191 15.24 -19.16 -2.01
N ALA A 192 15.37 -19.52 -0.74
CA ALA A 192 14.27 -19.44 0.21
C ALA A 192 13.75 -18.00 0.37
N ARG A 193 14.66 -17.02 0.48
CA ARG A 193 14.28 -15.59 0.52
C ARG A 193 13.52 -15.16 -0.72
N LEU A 194 13.97 -15.60 -1.90
CA LEU A 194 13.29 -15.30 -3.16
C LEU A 194 11.86 -15.88 -3.16
N TYR A 195 11.71 -17.18 -2.87
CA TYR A 195 10.41 -17.84 -2.86
C TYR A 195 9.45 -17.21 -1.86
N LEU A 196 9.89 -16.95 -0.62
CA LEU A 196 9.06 -16.31 0.39
C LEU A 196 8.68 -14.87 0.01
N SER A 197 9.59 -14.15 -0.62
CA SER A 197 9.35 -12.78 -1.06
C SER A 197 8.34 -12.69 -2.20
N ILE A 198 8.43 -13.58 -3.19
CA ILE A 198 7.45 -13.70 -4.28
C ILE A 198 6.09 -14.11 -3.71
N TRP A 199 6.06 -15.14 -2.86
CA TRP A 199 4.84 -15.61 -2.22
C TRP A 199 4.15 -14.52 -1.39
N SER A 200 4.92 -13.79 -0.59
CA SER A 200 4.45 -12.65 0.17
C SER A 200 3.80 -11.60 -0.73
N SER A 201 4.40 -11.28 -1.88
CA SER A 201 3.80 -10.34 -2.84
C SER A 201 2.49 -10.87 -3.43
N ILE A 202 2.40 -12.16 -3.74
CA ILE A 202 1.17 -12.78 -4.25
C ILE A 202 0.05 -12.69 -3.20
N ILE A 203 0.32 -13.08 -1.94
CA ILE A 203 -0.66 -12.97 -0.85
C ILE A 203 -1.13 -11.53 -0.67
N MET A 204 -0.20 -10.57 -0.67
CA MET A 204 -0.55 -9.16 -0.49
C MET A 204 -1.47 -8.66 -1.61
N ILE A 205 -1.26 -9.09 -2.86
CA ILE A 205 -2.17 -8.76 -3.97
C ILE A 205 -3.54 -9.43 -3.79
N ILE A 206 -3.60 -10.71 -3.40
CA ILE A 206 -4.87 -11.40 -3.16
C ILE A 206 -5.69 -10.66 -2.10
N PHE A 207 -5.09 -10.33 -0.96
CA PHE A 207 -5.76 -9.57 0.11
C PHE A 207 -6.11 -8.13 -0.31
N ALA A 208 -5.33 -7.53 -1.20
CA ALA A 208 -5.59 -6.21 -1.72
C ALA A 208 -6.81 -6.17 -2.63
N VAL A 209 -6.89 -7.09 -3.60
CA VAL A 209 -7.99 -7.17 -4.56
C VAL A 209 -9.30 -7.38 -3.81
N GLU A 210 -9.31 -8.32 -2.88
CA GLU A 210 -10.44 -8.58 -1.98
C GLU A 210 -10.86 -7.35 -1.16
N HIS A 211 -9.89 -6.63 -0.59
CA HIS A 211 -10.17 -5.44 0.20
C HIS A 211 -10.71 -4.29 -0.65
N ILE A 212 -10.15 -4.08 -1.85
CA ILE A 212 -10.62 -3.09 -2.83
C ILE A 212 -12.08 -3.37 -3.18
N PHE A 213 -12.40 -4.60 -3.60
CA PHE A 213 -13.80 -4.96 -3.93
C PHE A 213 -14.73 -4.72 -2.74
N ARG A 214 -14.34 -5.17 -1.54
CA ARG A 214 -15.17 -4.96 -0.34
C ARG A 214 -15.41 -3.48 -0.03
N VAL A 215 -14.38 -2.64 -0.16
CA VAL A 215 -14.46 -1.20 0.13
C VAL A 215 -15.38 -0.50 -0.86
N PHE A 216 -15.28 -0.83 -2.15
CA PHE A 216 -16.09 -0.20 -3.20
C PHE A 216 -17.52 -0.76 -3.29
N ASP A 217 -17.76 -2.00 -2.83
CA ASP A 217 -19.11 -2.56 -2.69
C ASP A 217 -19.80 -2.12 -1.39
N SER A 218 -19.09 -1.42 -0.48
CA SER A 218 -19.68 -0.94 0.77
C SER A 218 -20.60 0.27 0.52
N PRO A 219 -21.71 0.40 1.26
CA PRO A 219 -22.58 1.56 1.16
C PRO A 219 -21.84 2.85 1.53
N ASN A 220 -22.36 3.98 1.06
CA ASN A 220 -21.85 5.29 1.42
C ASN A 220 -21.95 5.52 2.93
N ILE A 221 -20.93 6.15 3.53
CA ILE A 221 -20.89 6.41 4.98
C ILE A 221 -22.13 7.24 5.40
N GLU A 222 -22.53 8.19 4.58
CA GLU A 222 -23.68 9.09 4.74
C GLU A 222 -25.00 8.34 4.96
N GLU A 223 -25.11 7.12 4.45
CA GLU A 223 -26.35 6.34 4.42
C GLU A 223 -26.42 5.29 5.54
N THR A 224 -25.38 5.23 6.39
CA THR A 224 -25.23 4.18 7.41
C THR A 224 -25.30 4.73 8.84
N ASN A 225 -25.62 3.85 9.80
CA ASN A 225 -25.55 4.19 11.22
C ASN A 225 -24.10 4.44 11.66
N ILE A 226 -23.90 5.08 12.81
CA ILE A 226 -22.57 5.50 13.31
C ILE A 226 -21.58 4.33 13.40
N LEU A 227 -22.04 3.15 13.85
CA LEU A 227 -21.18 1.98 14.02
C LEU A 227 -20.69 1.44 12.67
N ASN A 228 -21.59 1.23 11.71
CA ASN A 228 -21.23 0.77 10.37
C ASN A 228 -20.42 1.83 9.62
N GLY A 229 -20.80 3.11 9.75
CA GLY A 229 -20.04 4.23 9.18
C GLY A 229 -18.61 4.30 9.71
N SER A 230 -18.38 4.00 11.00
CA SER A 230 -17.04 3.92 11.59
C SER A 230 -16.24 2.75 11.03
N ILE A 231 -16.87 1.59 10.84
CA ILE A 231 -16.22 0.41 10.22
C ILE A 231 -15.84 0.70 8.77
N ILE A 232 -16.72 1.34 8.00
CA ILE A 232 -16.46 1.73 6.60
C ILE A 232 -15.34 2.78 6.56
N THR A 233 -15.38 3.78 7.44
CA THR A 233 -14.30 4.78 7.59
C THR A 233 -12.95 4.10 7.80
N LEU A 234 -12.89 3.12 8.71
CA LEU A 234 -11.68 2.34 8.97
C LEU A 234 -11.23 1.57 7.72
N GLN A 235 -12.13 0.91 6.98
CA GLN A 235 -11.81 0.18 5.76
C GLN A 235 -11.17 1.09 4.70
N TYR A 236 -11.81 2.23 4.40
CA TYR A 236 -11.26 3.20 3.44
C TYR A 236 -9.91 3.75 3.90
N PHE A 237 -9.75 4.05 5.19
CA PHE A 237 -8.46 4.49 5.74
C PHE A 237 -7.36 3.43 5.58
N LEU A 238 -7.65 2.17 5.93
CA LEU A 238 -6.70 1.06 5.78
C LEU A 238 -6.35 0.81 4.31
N LEU A 239 -7.31 0.95 3.39
CA LEU A 239 -7.05 0.87 1.95
C LEU A 239 -6.08 1.98 1.52
N GLY A 240 -6.26 3.20 2.04
CA GLY A 240 -5.35 4.32 1.80
C GLY A 240 -3.93 4.04 2.27
N VAL A 241 -3.78 3.58 3.52
CA VAL A 241 -2.47 3.21 4.09
C VAL A 241 -1.81 2.07 3.30
N SER A 242 -2.58 1.06 2.90
CA SER A 242 -2.06 -0.11 2.20
C SER A 242 -1.78 0.11 0.70
N SER A 243 -2.42 1.09 0.06
CA SER A 243 -2.37 1.33 -1.39
C SER A 243 -0.94 1.36 -1.98
N MET A 244 0.00 2.02 -1.30
CA MET A 244 1.40 2.10 -1.76
C MET A 244 2.09 0.74 -1.74
N TYR A 245 1.84 -0.07 -0.71
CA TYR A 245 2.37 -1.42 -0.60
C TYR A 245 1.75 -2.36 -1.62
N ILE A 246 0.45 -2.22 -1.87
CA ILE A 246 -0.27 -2.98 -2.89
C ILE A 246 0.35 -2.71 -4.26
N LEU A 247 0.48 -1.43 -4.62
CA LEU A 247 1.03 -1.03 -5.91
C LEU A 247 2.50 -1.45 -6.06
N GLN A 248 3.30 -1.35 -5.00
CA GLN A 248 4.69 -1.84 -5.02
C GLN A 248 4.75 -3.35 -5.26
N ASN A 249 3.97 -4.15 -4.53
CA ASN A 249 3.95 -5.60 -4.72
C ASN A 249 3.46 -5.97 -6.13
N PHE A 250 2.51 -5.22 -6.68
CA PHE A 250 2.08 -5.36 -8.06
C PHE A 250 3.22 -5.09 -9.04
N PHE A 251 3.95 -3.97 -8.93
CA PHE A 251 5.07 -3.69 -9.82
C PHE A 251 6.19 -4.73 -9.73
N MET A 252 6.51 -5.20 -8.52
CA MET A 252 7.52 -6.24 -8.32
C MET A 252 7.15 -7.54 -9.04
N LEU A 253 5.87 -7.93 -9.04
CA LEU A 253 5.41 -9.13 -9.74
C LEU A 253 5.21 -8.91 -11.25
N ALA A 254 4.75 -7.73 -11.65
CA ALA A 254 4.53 -7.38 -13.05
C ALA A 254 5.81 -7.43 -13.89
N GLU A 255 6.97 -7.15 -13.27
CA GLU A 255 8.29 -7.22 -13.94
C GLU A 255 8.67 -8.63 -14.43
N TYR A 256 8.05 -9.69 -13.90
CA TYR A 256 8.27 -11.06 -14.38
C TYR A 256 7.43 -11.41 -15.62
N LEU A 257 6.43 -10.58 -15.95
CA LEU A 257 5.53 -10.81 -17.07
C LEU A 257 6.10 -10.16 -18.35
N PRO A 258 6.18 -10.90 -19.46
CA PRO A 258 6.66 -10.33 -20.72
C PRO A 258 5.69 -9.26 -21.24
N SER A 259 6.24 -8.14 -21.70
CA SER A 259 5.44 -7.12 -22.39
C SER A 259 5.25 -7.48 -23.86
N LYS A 260 4.18 -6.96 -24.49
CA LYS A 260 3.83 -7.24 -25.90
C LYS A 260 4.97 -7.02 -26.90
N ASN A 261 5.93 -6.15 -26.57
CA ASN A 261 7.04 -5.79 -27.44
C ASN A 261 8.41 -6.25 -26.91
N ARG A 262 8.47 -6.92 -25.75
CA ARG A 262 9.72 -7.40 -25.12
C ARG A 262 9.53 -8.80 -24.54
N PHE A 263 9.36 -9.79 -25.42
CA PHE A 263 9.21 -11.18 -24.99
C PHE A 263 10.58 -11.78 -24.62
N TYR A 264 10.97 -11.62 -23.36
CA TYR A 264 12.23 -12.15 -22.80
C TYR A 264 13.48 -11.81 -23.61
N ASP A 265 13.55 -10.57 -24.11
CA ASP A 265 14.77 -10.05 -24.71
C ASP A 265 15.89 -9.85 -23.65
N LYS A 266 17.09 -9.48 -24.12
CA LYS A 266 18.25 -9.28 -23.24
C LYS A 266 18.05 -8.17 -22.21
N GLU A 267 17.20 -7.18 -22.49
CA GLU A 267 16.91 -6.09 -21.54
C GLU A 267 15.95 -6.58 -20.46
N HIS A 268 14.84 -7.19 -20.85
CA HIS A 268 13.87 -7.78 -19.93
C HIS A 268 14.51 -8.83 -19.01
N LEU A 269 15.44 -9.65 -19.50
CA LEU A 269 16.18 -10.58 -18.63
C LEU A 269 17.09 -9.87 -17.62
N LYS A 270 17.63 -8.69 -17.94
CA LYS A 270 18.37 -7.86 -16.97
C LYS A 270 17.43 -7.25 -15.93
N ASP A 271 16.24 -6.84 -16.35
CA ASP A 271 15.23 -6.28 -15.46
C ASP A 271 14.72 -7.35 -14.49
N ILE A 272 14.39 -8.56 -14.97
CA ILE A 272 14.06 -9.74 -14.14
C ILE A 272 15.18 -10.05 -13.15
N LYS A 273 16.45 -10.02 -13.59
CA LYS A 273 17.60 -10.28 -12.71
C LYS A 273 17.72 -9.22 -11.61
N THR A 274 17.43 -7.97 -11.94
CA THR A 274 17.41 -6.85 -11.00
C THR A 274 16.27 -7.01 -10.00
N MET A 275 15.06 -7.34 -10.48
CA MET A 275 13.90 -7.58 -9.63
C MET A 275 14.08 -8.79 -8.71
N THR A 276 14.69 -9.86 -9.22
CA THR A 276 15.06 -11.05 -8.42
C THR A 276 15.99 -10.64 -7.28
N LYS A 277 16.97 -9.78 -7.54
CA LYS A 277 17.87 -9.24 -6.52
C LYS A 277 17.10 -8.40 -5.51
N THR A 278 16.20 -7.52 -5.95
CA THR A 278 15.33 -6.73 -5.05
C THR A 278 14.48 -7.62 -4.14
N HIS A 279 13.89 -8.70 -4.66
CA HIS A 279 13.12 -9.66 -3.86
C HIS A 279 13.97 -10.35 -2.79
N ILE A 280 15.23 -10.67 -3.10
CA ILE A 280 16.16 -11.28 -2.14
C ILE A 280 16.59 -10.27 -1.08
N GLU A 281 16.97 -9.06 -1.50
CA GLU A 281 17.51 -8.01 -0.63
C GLU A 281 16.45 -7.38 0.29
N ARG A 282 15.16 -7.45 -0.07
CA ARG A 282 14.10 -6.99 0.83
C ARG A 282 13.93 -7.88 2.06
N TYR A 283 14.38 -9.14 2.01
CA TYR A 283 14.30 -10.03 3.14
C TYR A 283 15.45 -9.73 4.12
N SER A 284 15.10 -9.36 5.34
CA SER A 284 16.04 -8.98 6.39
C SER A 284 17.02 -10.12 6.69
N ASP A 285 18.32 -9.77 6.80
CA ASP A 285 19.34 -10.66 7.34
C ASP A 285 19.23 -10.84 8.87
N LYS A 286 18.58 -9.89 9.55
CA LYS A 286 18.34 -9.97 10.98
C LYS A 286 17.18 -10.91 11.26
N GLN A 287 17.44 -11.88 12.14
CA GLN A 287 16.41 -12.79 12.63
C GLN A 287 15.53 -12.13 13.67
N VAL A 288 14.26 -12.52 13.68
CA VAL A 288 13.27 -12.04 14.64
C VAL A 288 13.41 -12.87 15.91
N MET A 289 13.28 -12.23 17.07
CA MET A 289 13.35 -12.96 18.33
C MET A 289 12.21 -13.97 18.44
N LYS A 290 12.51 -15.14 19.03
CA LYS A 290 11.50 -16.17 19.35
C LYS A 290 10.31 -15.63 20.15
N LEU A 291 10.56 -14.70 21.09
CA LEU A 291 9.49 -14.09 21.89
C LEU A 291 8.57 -13.20 21.05
N ASP A 292 9.11 -12.48 20.06
CA ASP A 292 8.31 -11.68 19.13
C ASP A 292 7.50 -12.56 18.18
N SER A 293 8.08 -13.68 17.73
CA SER A 293 7.39 -14.71 16.95
C SER A 293 6.25 -15.36 17.74
N LEU A 294 6.46 -15.68 19.02
CA LEU A 294 5.42 -16.22 19.90
C LEU A 294 4.31 -15.19 20.14
N PHE A 295 4.68 -13.94 20.42
CA PHE A 295 3.71 -12.87 20.58
C PHE A 295 2.91 -12.62 19.30
N CYS A 296 3.56 -12.67 18.13
CA CYS A 296 2.92 -12.61 16.82
C CYS A 296 1.84 -13.70 16.66
N LEU A 297 2.21 -14.94 16.95
CA LEU A 297 1.31 -16.08 16.83
C LEU A 297 0.09 -15.91 17.73
N LEU A 298 0.29 -15.57 19.02
CA LEU A 298 -0.79 -15.39 19.98
C LEU A 298 -1.68 -14.20 19.63
N TYR A 299 -1.10 -13.05 19.28
CA TYR A 299 -1.83 -11.83 18.92
C TYR A 299 -2.72 -12.06 17.69
N SER A 300 -2.13 -12.54 16.59
CA SER A 300 -2.85 -12.74 15.34
C SER A 300 -3.91 -13.83 15.44
N SER A 301 -3.57 -14.98 16.04
CA SER A 301 -4.52 -16.10 16.18
C SER A 301 -5.70 -15.73 17.09
N SER A 302 -5.46 -15.01 18.19
CA SER A 302 -6.53 -14.60 19.10
C SER A 302 -7.50 -13.61 18.44
N LEU A 303 -6.98 -12.60 17.76
CA LEU A 303 -7.81 -11.62 17.05
C LEU A 303 -8.59 -12.25 15.90
N TYR A 304 -7.97 -13.13 15.12
CA TYR A 304 -8.67 -13.86 14.06
C TYR A 304 -9.72 -14.81 14.61
N PHE A 305 -9.44 -15.52 15.71
CA PHE A 305 -10.42 -16.40 16.35
C PHE A 305 -11.64 -15.62 16.86
N ILE A 306 -11.41 -14.47 17.52
CA ILE A 306 -12.48 -13.59 17.98
C ILE A 306 -13.29 -13.09 16.77
N ASN A 307 -12.63 -12.62 15.70
CA ASN A 307 -13.33 -12.13 14.52
C ASN A 307 -14.09 -13.24 13.79
N PHE A 308 -13.53 -14.44 13.69
CA PHE A 308 -14.20 -15.61 13.09
C PHE A 308 -15.48 -15.97 13.86
N LYS A 309 -15.44 -15.96 15.20
CA LYS A 309 -16.57 -16.34 16.05
C LYS A 309 -17.65 -15.26 16.13
N TYR A 310 -17.27 -14.00 16.23
CA TYR A 310 -18.19 -12.89 16.50
C TYR A 310 -18.45 -11.98 15.29
N GLN A 311 -17.70 -12.14 14.20
CA GLN A 311 -17.87 -11.39 12.94
C GLN A 311 -17.94 -9.86 13.15
N ILE A 312 -17.07 -9.34 14.03
CA ILE A 312 -17.07 -7.93 14.48
C ILE A 312 -16.82 -6.99 13.31
N ILE A 313 -15.83 -7.33 12.47
CA ILE A 313 -15.50 -6.59 11.25
C ILE A 313 -15.34 -7.55 10.07
N PRO A 314 -15.51 -7.07 8.82
CA PRO A 314 -15.28 -7.92 7.66
C PRO A 314 -13.86 -8.48 7.66
N ARG A 315 -13.72 -9.75 7.26
CA ARG A 315 -12.46 -10.50 7.19
C ARG A 315 -11.31 -9.70 6.59
N GLN A 316 -11.52 -9.04 5.45
CA GLN A 316 -10.49 -8.27 4.75
C GLN A 316 -9.96 -7.14 5.64
N THR A 317 -10.87 -6.45 6.34
CA THR A 317 -10.54 -5.42 7.33
C THR A 317 -9.71 -5.99 8.46
N ALA A 318 -10.10 -7.14 9.03
CA ALA A 318 -9.36 -7.80 10.10
C ALA A 318 -7.93 -8.16 9.67
N ILE A 319 -7.77 -8.70 8.47
CA ILE A 319 -6.46 -9.02 7.90
C ILE A 319 -5.58 -7.77 7.80
N TRP A 320 -6.11 -6.69 7.21
CA TRP A 320 -5.36 -5.44 7.06
C TRP A 320 -5.06 -4.75 8.38
N VAL A 321 -5.97 -4.80 9.36
CA VAL A 321 -5.70 -4.33 10.72
C VAL A 321 -4.48 -5.05 11.27
N ILE A 322 -4.44 -6.38 11.29
CA ILE A 322 -3.33 -7.13 11.89
C ILE A 322 -2.02 -6.92 11.14
N ILE A 323 -2.04 -6.94 9.80
CA ILE A 323 -0.85 -6.70 8.96
C ILE A 323 -0.24 -5.33 9.24
N LEU A 324 -1.06 -4.30 9.49
CA LEU A 324 -0.59 -2.93 9.71
C LEU A 324 -0.26 -2.64 11.19
N THR A 325 -1.06 -3.14 12.14
CA THR A 325 -0.87 -2.84 13.56
C THR A 325 0.26 -3.63 14.18
N PHE A 326 0.46 -4.90 13.83
CA PHE A 326 1.45 -5.73 14.51
C PHE A 326 2.90 -5.23 14.33
N PRO A 327 3.38 -4.91 13.11
CA PRO A 327 4.71 -4.32 12.95
C PRO A 327 4.87 -3.00 13.73
N TYR A 328 3.80 -2.21 13.83
CA TYR A 328 3.80 -0.98 14.61
C TYR A 328 3.90 -1.24 16.12
N ILE A 329 3.22 -2.27 16.63
CA ILE A 329 3.32 -2.69 18.03
C ILE A 329 4.75 -3.14 18.37
N ILE A 330 5.38 -3.94 17.50
CA ILE A 330 6.78 -4.35 17.68
C ILE A 330 7.72 -3.14 17.68
N TYR A 331 7.54 -2.22 16.73
CA TYR A 331 8.31 -0.97 16.70
C TYR A 331 8.16 -0.15 17.99
N LEU A 332 6.96 -0.04 18.54
CA LEU A 332 6.73 0.65 19.82
C LEU A 332 7.38 -0.07 20.99
N LYS A 333 7.29 -1.41 21.03
CA LYS A 333 7.95 -2.23 22.04
C LYS A 333 9.46 -1.99 22.03
N GLU A 334 10.10 -2.05 20.87
CA GLU A 334 11.55 -1.82 20.72
C GLU A 334 11.96 -0.40 21.15
N LYS A 335 11.08 0.60 20.95
CA LYS A 335 11.36 1.98 21.37
C LYS A 335 11.26 2.18 22.88
N ILE A 336 10.35 1.47 23.55
CA ILE A 336 10.11 1.58 25.01
C ILE A 336 11.10 0.69 25.78
N PHE A 337 11.32 -0.53 25.28
CA PHE A 337 12.24 -1.51 25.84
C PHE A 337 13.32 -1.80 24.80
N PRO A 338 14.27 -0.87 24.58
CA PRO A 338 15.39 -1.11 23.69
C PRO A 338 16.17 -2.28 24.28
N GLN A 339 16.13 -3.40 23.58
CA GLN A 339 16.96 -4.53 23.95
C GLN A 339 18.39 -4.18 23.58
N GLU A 340 19.28 -4.21 24.56
CA GLU A 340 20.71 -4.28 24.31
C GLU A 340 20.95 -5.61 23.57
N ILE A 341 21.05 -5.55 22.25
CA ILE A 341 21.54 -6.64 21.41
C ILE A 341 23.04 -6.48 21.24
#